data_AF-A0A813KIY7-F1
#
_entry.id   AF-A0A813KIY7-F1
#
_cell.length_a   1.000
_cell.length_b   1.000
_cell.length_c   1.000
_cell.angle_alpha   90.00
_cell.angle_beta   90.00
_cell.angle_gamma   90.00
#
_symmetry.space_group_name_H-M   'P 1'
#
loop_
_entity.id
_entity.type
_entity.pdbx_description
1 polymer ?
#
loop_
_entity_poly.entity_id
_entity_poly.type
_entity_poly.pdbx_seq_one_letter_code
_entity_poly.pdbx_strand_id
1 'polypeptide(L)'
;MWFDVHEPYIGAIVDKVSLKRCFETKSNWMEVADDLAVVVQSAVGARIFLSKYRGLAGQRVIAQIEKECAELDKSNATVALVSQLQAICQQKCLESGKVFHELFDLAMEIKMDYRGVAIKVMARSLQEVFLYNMAARIKGRAVALGELEPLWCENELAGPTSSPTLKIESALLRTYKLARQAAMDLLPDGHTGVAIKNTLQSRQKMLSSLDKDWGIEHHFFLGMVGEMGEAALRKKILDALPGSDRSVTVDDSSAALAELESSKLYSFVDVGCQTAFSKVKELVGSIKLQRQPRFPSPCSDFLSTVKERLSYFCNYEETAGTDKAAVSNGRAACKKHLQAMEVRMAANETLSLADVTTLQVFSWLLQPAEQQRLTAITDIIMKGVVCEALVATVAPKTSGAKAKKLADDKNILKKKQTSSYFD
;
A
#
# COMPACT_ATOMS: atom_id res chain seq x y z
N MET A 1 30.45 13.09 -0.79
CA MET A 1 31.23 14.24 -1.30
C MET A 1 31.73 15.15 -0.18
N TRP A 2 30.90 15.73 0.70
CA TRP A 2 31.42 16.56 1.81
C TRP A 2 32.23 15.76 2.84
N PHE A 3 31.69 14.62 3.29
CA PHE A 3 32.35 13.73 4.26
C PHE A 3 33.71 13.25 3.74
N ASP A 4 33.76 12.76 2.50
CA ASP A 4 34.99 12.22 1.88
C ASP A 4 36.14 13.25 1.80
N VAL A 5 35.81 14.55 1.67
CA VAL A 5 36.81 15.64 1.61
C VAL A 5 37.35 16.02 2.99
N HIS A 6 36.53 15.87 4.05
CA HIS A 6 36.86 16.31 5.41
C HIS A 6 37.19 15.14 6.35
N GLU A 7 37.05 13.89 5.89
CA GLU A 7 37.29 12.65 6.62
C GLU A 7 38.62 12.62 7.39
N PRO A 8 39.78 13.05 6.83
CA PRO A 8 41.07 12.99 7.52
C PRO A 8 41.15 13.91 8.75
N TYR A 9 40.38 15.00 8.75
CA TYR A 9 40.43 16.03 9.79
C TYR A 9 39.35 15.82 10.86
N ILE A 10 38.16 15.36 10.45
CA ILE A 10 37.04 15.16 11.38
C ILE A 10 37.22 13.90 12.24
N GLY A 11 37.84 12.85 11.68
CA GLY A 11 38.11 11.61 12.43
C GLY A 11 39.06 11.76 13.63
N ALA A 12 39.75 12.90 13.76
CA ALA A 12 40.55 13.25 14.93
C ALA A 12 39.73 13.85 16.09
N ILE A 13 38.49 14.29 15.81
CA ILE A 13 37.63 15.05 16.74
C ILE A 13 36.34 14.27 17.05
N VAL A 14 35.95 13.35 16.18
CA VAL A 14 34.70 12.56 16.26
C VAL A 14 35.02 11.11 15.93
N ASP A 15 34.35 10.15 16.57
CA ASP A 15 34.49 8.74 16.22
C ASP A 15 34.20 8.52 14.73
N LYS A 16 35.23 8.07 14.01
CA LYS A 16 35.21 7.98 12.55
C LYS A 16 34.19 6.96 12.05
N VAL A 17 34.04 5.85 12.77
CA VAL A 17 33.17 4.74 12.38
C VAL A 17 31.71 5.15 12.56
N SER A 18 31.36 5.66 13.74
CA SER A 18 30.02 6.13 14.05
C SER A 18 29.61 7.29 13.15
N LEU A 19 30.51 8.24 12.87
CA LEU A 19 30.22 9.36 11.98
C LEU A 19 29.95 8.91 10.55
N LYS A 20 30.76 7.98 10.02
CA LYS A 20 30.56 7.42 8.68
C LYS A 20 29.22 6.72 8.57
N ARG A 21 28.87 5.86 9.55
CA ARG A 21 27.56 5.19 9.58
C ARG A 21 26.40 6.19 9.58
N CYS A 22 26.49 7.27 10.36
CA CYS A 22 25.48 8.33 10.38
C CYS A 22 25.31 9.03 9.02
N PHE A 23 26.38 9.24 8.24
CA PHE A 23 26.29 9.81 6.90
C PHE A 23 25.77 8.83 5.84
N GLU A 24 26.04 7.54 6.01
CA GLU A 24 25.58 6.48 5.10
C GLU A 24 24.10 6.14 5.31
N THR A 25 23.54 6.41 6.49
CA THR A 25 22.12 6.23 6.79
C THR A 25 21.26 7.25 6.02
N LYS A 26 20.45 6.75 5.07
CA LYS A 26 19.55 7.59 4.26
C LYS A 26 18.12 7.66 4.77
N SER A 27 17.65 6.64 5.50
CA SER A 27 16.21 6.48 5.81
C SER A 27 15.94 6.11 7.27
N ASN A 28 16.62 5.11 7.83
CA ASN A 28 16.32 4.61 9.18
C ASN A 28 17.34 5.06 10.24
N TRP A 29 17.14 6.27 10.76
CA TRP A 29 18.02 6.86 11.78
C TRP A 29 17.99 6.12 13.14
N MET A 30 16.99 5.28 13.39
CA MET A 30 16.94 4.45 14.60
C MET A 30 18.06 3.41 14.66
N GLU A 31 18.49 2.87 13.51
CA GLU A 31 19.54 1.84 13.43
C GLU A 31 20.93 2.34 13.82
N VAL A 32 21.14 3.66 13.71
CA VAL A 32 22.40 4.34 14.05
C VAL A 32 22.24 5.26 15.24
N ALA A 33 21.20 5.08 16.05
CA ALA A 33 20.91 6.02 17.14
C ALA A 33 22.01 6.06 18.22
N ASP A 34 22.68 4.93 18.47
CA ASP A 34 23.80 4.87 19.42
C ASP A 34 25.07 5.50 18.82
N ASP A 35 25.33 5.26 17.53
CA ASP A 35 26.39 5.96 16.79
C ASP A 35 26.14 7.49 16.79
N LEU A 36 24.88 7.91 16.60
CA LEU A 36 24.49 9.31 16.63
C LEU A 36 24.71 9.92 18.02
N ALA A 37 24.42 9.17 19.09
CA ALA A 37 24.66 9.58 20.47
C ALA A 37 26.14 9.83 20.75
N VAL A 38 27.04 9.01 20.20
CA VAL A 38 28.50 9.19 20.28
C VAL A 38 28.92 10.43 19.46
N VAL A 39 28.44 10.55 18.22
CA VAL A 39 28.81 11.65 17.32
C VAL A 39 28.45 13.02 17.89
N VAL A 40 27.26 13.18 18.48
CA VAL A 40 26.81 14.48 19.01
C VAL A 40 27.51 14.93 20.30
N GLN A 41 28.34 14.09 20.92
CA GLN A 41 29.19 14.51 22.04
C GLN A 41 30.28 15.49 21.59
N SER A 42 30.66 15.44 20.32
CA SER A 42 31.62 16.39 19.72
C SER A 42 30.92 17.67 19.25
N ALA A 43 31.63 18.81 19.28
CA ALA A 43 31.08 20.09 18.80
C ALA A 43 30.70 20.06 17.31
N VAL A 44 31.49 19.34 16.49
CA VAL A 44 31.23 19.19 15.05
C VAL A 44 30.02 18.28 14.81
N GLY A 45 29.97 17.11 15.45
CA GLY A 45 28.86 16.19 15.32
C GLY A 45 27.55 16.78 15.85
N ALA A 46 27.60 17.56 16.94
CA ALA A 46 26.44 18.29 17.44
C ALA A 46 25.90 19.30 16.39
N ARG A 47 26.77 20.08 15.74
CA ARG A 47 26.33 21.02 14.69
C ARG A 47 25.61 20.35 13.52
N ILE A 48 25.99 19.12 13.19
CA ILE A 48 25.43 18.39 12.03
C ILE A 48 24.20 17.57 12.44
N PHE A 49 24.28 16.82 13.54
CA PHE A 49 23.33 15.76 13.87
C PHE A 49 22.50 16.01 15.13
N LEU A 50 22.73 17.07 15.91
CA LEU A 50 22.00 17.30 17.17
C LEU A 50 20.49 17.39 16.96
N SER A 51 20.04 18.02 15.88
CA SER A 51 18.61 18.08 15.52
C SER A 51 18.02 16.67 15.30
N LYS A 52 18.73 15.82 14.55
CA LYS A 52 18.31 14.42 14.30
C LYS A 52 18.33 13.60 15.59
N TYR A 53 19.35 13.78 16.42
CA TYR A 53 19.49 13.07 17.70
C TYR A 53 18.37 13.43 18.67
N ARG A 54 18.04 14.73 18.79
CA ARG A 54 16.92 15.19 19.61
C ARG A 54 15.59 14.60 19.13
N GLY A 55 15.39 14.52 17.82
CA GLY A 55 14.22 13.87 17.21
C GLY A 55 14.11 12.39 17.58
N LEU A 56 15.20 11.63 17.46
CA LEU A 56 15.24 10.21 17.83
C LEU A 56 15.00 9.98 19.32
N ALA A 57 15.64 10.78 20.18
CA ALA A 57 15.42 10.70 21.63
C ALA A 57 13.95 10.96 21.98
N GLY A 58 13.31 11.94 21.32
CA GLY A 58 11.87 12.16 21.45
C GLY A 58 11.04 10.95 21.01
N GLN A 59 11.34 10.38 19.85
CA GLN A 59 10.65 9.18 19.33
C GLN A 59 10.80 7.96 20.25
N ARG A 60 11.97 7.75 20.85
CA ARG A 60 12.19 6.67 21.84
C ARG A 60 11.27 6.83 23.06
N VAL A 61 11.16 8.05 23.59
CA VAL A 61 10.28 8.33 24.74
C VAL A 61 8.80 8.18 24.35
N ILE A 62 8.39 8.61 23.15
CA ILE A 62 7.04 8.37 22.63
C ILE A 62 6.73 6.87 22.55
N ALA A 63 7.63 6.07 21.97
CA ALA A 63 7.45 4.63 21.87
C ALA A 63 7.35 3.97 23.25
N GLN A 64 8.08 4.49 24.25
CA GLN A 64 7.95 4.04 25.63
C GLN A 64 6.56 4.39 26.19
N ILE A 65 6.06 5.62 26.00
CA ILE A 65 4.71 6.02 26.42
C ILE A 65 3.66 5.13 25.76
N GLU A 66 3.76 4.88 24.45
CA GLU A 66 2.85 4.01 23.70
C GLU A 66 2.83 2.58 24.27
N LYS A 67 4.01 2.06 24.62
CA LYS A 67 4.16 0.74 25.24
C LYS A 67 3.45 0.68 26.60
N GLU A 68 3.59 1.70 27.45
CA GLU A 68 2.88 1.72 28.73
C GLU A 68 1.36 1.87 28.54
N CYS A 69 0.93 2.70 27.58
CA CYS A 69 -0.50 2.88 27.29
C CYS A 69 -1.16 1.58 26.81
N ALA A 70 -0.40 0.67 26.19
CA ALA A 70 -0.89 -0.64 25.75
C ALA A 70 -1.30 -1.57 26.91
N GLU A 71 -0.88 -1.30 28.16
CA GLU A 71 -1.38 -2.05 29.32
C GLU A 71 -2.89 -1.82 29.56
N LEU A 72 -3.45 -0.71 29.08
CA LEU A 72 -4.88 -0.48 29.10
C LEU A 72 -5.65 -1.54 28.29
N ASP A 73 -5.05 -2.09 27.24
CA ASP A 73 -5.67 -3.08 26.35
C ASP A 73 -5.85 -4.45 27.01
N LYS A 74 -5.26 -4.64 28.20
CA LYS A 74 -5.31 -5.89 28.96
C LYS A 74 -6.23 -5.83 30.17
N SER A 75 -6.81 -4.68 30.48
CA SER A 75 -7.58 -4.46 31.71
C SER A 75 -8.76 -3.51 31.53
N ASN A 76 -9.67 -3.50 32.52
CA ASN A 76 -10.77 -2.54 32.55
C ASN A 76 -10.21 -1.11 32.68
N ALA A 77 -10.73 -0.19 31.87
CA ALA A 77 -10.26 1.19 31.88
C ALA A 77 -10.91 1.96 33.04
N THR A 78 -10.13 2.30 34.06
CA THR A 78 -10.58 3.07 35.25
C THR A 78 -9.76 4.35 35.41
N VAL A 79 -10.32 5.36 36.07
CA VAL A 79 -9.63 6.64 36.37
C VAL A 79 -8.34 6.39 37.16
N ALA A 80 -8.37 5.41 38.08
CA ALA A 80 -7.21 5.00 38.86
C ALA A 80 -6.09 4.43 37.98
N LEU A 81 -6.42 3.54 37.04
CA LEU A 81 -5.44 2.97 36.12
C LEU A 81 -4.85 4.03 35.18
N VAL A 82 -5.68 4.93 34.63
CA VAL A 82 -5.18 6.04 33.78
C VAL A 82 -4.20 6.91 34.57
N SER A 83 -4.54 7.27 35.81
CA SER A 83 -3.67 8.05 36.69
C SER A 83 -2.35 7.33 37.02
N GLN A 84 -2.42 6.01 37.26
CA GLN A 84 -1.25 5.18 37.51
C GLN A 84 -0.32 5.13 36.30
N LEU A 85 -0.86 4.87 35.11
CA LEU A 85 -0.08 4.85 33.87
C LEU A 85 0.54 6.22 33.58
N GLN A 86 -0.17 7.32 33.86
CA GLN A 86 0.38 8.66 33.75
C GLN A 86 1.61 8.86 34.64
N ALA A 87 1.53 8.43 35.91
CA ALA A 87 2.64 8.53 36.85
C ALA A 87 3.85 7.70 36.39
N ILE A 88 3.62 6.49 35.87
CA ILE A 88 4.68 5.64 35.29
C ILE A 88 5.35 6.33 34.10
N CYS A 89 4.56 6.86 33.16
CA CYS A 89 5.07 7.59 32.01
C CYS A 89 5.88 8.82 32.42
N GLN A 90 5.40 9.59 33.38
CA GLN A 90 6.09 10.76 33.91
C GLN A 90 7.45 10.39 34.52
N GLN A 91 7.49 9.32 35.32
CA GLN A 91 8.73 8.81 35.90
C GLN A 91 9.73 8.35 34.83
N LYS A 92 9.28 7.62 33.80
CA LYS A 92 10.13 7.17 32.69
C LYS A 92 10.65 8.33 31.84
N CYS A 93 9.86 9.39 31.66
CA CYS A 93 10.31 10.60 31.00
C CYS A 93 11.44 11.27 31.80
N LEU A 94 11.28 11.36 33.12
CA LEU A 94 12.29 11.92 34.02
C LEU A 94 13.60 11.12 33.98
N GLU A 95 13.52 9.79 34.04
CA GLU A 95 14.67 8.88 33.90
C GLU A 95 15.39 9.05 32.55
N SER A 96 14.65 9.44 31.51
CA SER A 96 15.18 9.74 30.17
C SER A 96 15.67 11.20 30.02
N GLY A 97 15.69 11.98 31.10
CA GLY A 97 16.09 13.39 31.08
C GLY A 97 15.12 14.31 30.33
N LYS A 98 13.84 13.94 30.25
CA LYS A 98 12.78 14.72 29.59
C LYS A 98 11.73 15.18 30.60
N VAL A 99 11.24 16.40 30.40
CA VAL A 99 10.15 16.96 31.21
C VAL A 99 8.81 16.62 30.57
N PHE A 100 7.95 15.89 31.29
CA PHE A 100 6.69 15.37 30.75
C PHE A 100 5.70 16.46 30.28
N HIS A 101 5.69 17.60 30.98
CA HIS A 101 4.79 18.73 30.71
C HIS A 101 5.41 19.83 29.83
N GLU A 102 6.68 19.70 29.45
CA GLU A 102 7.36 20.70 28.65
C GLU A 102 6.80 20.73 27.24
N LEU A 103 6.58 21.94 26.73
CA LEU A 103 6.14 22.15 25.37
C LEU A 103 7.31 21.94 24.41
N PHE A 104 7.06 21.26 23.31
CA PHE A 104 8.00 21.16 22.21
C PHE A 104 8.13 22.51 21.51
N ASP A 105 9.34 22.81 21.01
CA ASP A 105 9.60 23.99 20.18
C ASP A 105 8.68 24.04 18.94
N LEU A 106 8.39 22.86 18.38
CA LEU A 106 7.46 22.65 17.29
C LEU A 106 6.57 21.46 17.62
N ALA A 107 5.28 21.54 17.26
CA ALA A 107 4.38 20.41 17.40
C ALA A 107 4.94 19.20 16.63
N MET A 108 4.93 18.05 17.29
CA MET A 108 5.49 16.81 16.78
C MET A 108 4.36 15.93 16.23
N GLU A 109 4.53 15.46 14.99
CA GLU A 109 3.65 14.43 14.44
C GLU A 109 3.90 13.10 15.15
N ILE A 110 2.85 12.55 15.74
CA ILE A 110 2.84 11.20 16.32
C ILE A 110 1.89 10.31 15.55
N LYS A 111 2.31 9.06 15.34
CA LYS A 111 1.50 8.03 14.70
C LYS A 111 0.85 7.20 15.79
N MET A 112 -0.46 7.01 15.71
CA MET A 112 -1.19 6.15 16.66
C MET A 112 -2.29 5.38 15.98
N ASP A 113 -2.75 4.32 16.62
CA ASP A 113 -3.93 3.58 16.18
C ASP A 113 -5.20 4.17 16.79
N TYR A 114 -6.18 4.46 15.95
CA TYR A 114 -7.53 4.78 16.37
C TYR A 114 -8.50 3.85 15.65
N ARG A 115 -9.09 2.92 16.41
CA ARG A 115 -10.05 1.92 15.90
C ARG A 115 -9.49 1.05 14.76
N GLY A 116 -8.23 0.65 14.84
CA GLY A 116 -7.57 -0.16 13.80
C GLY A 116 -7.07 0.65 12.62
N VAL A 117 -7.17 1.98 12.68
CA VAL A 117 -6.66 2.88 11.65
C VAL A 117 -5.50 3.70 12.20
N ALA A 118 -4.35 3.61 11.53
CA ALA A 118 -3.17 4.41 11.85
C ALA A 118 -3.38 5.88 11.46
N ILE A 119 -3.60 6.75 12.44
CA ILE A 119 -3.76 8.20 12.26
C ILE A 119 -2.46 8.94 12.63
N LYS A 120 -2.32 10.17 12.11
CA LYS A 120 -1.24 11.10 12.44
C LYS A 120 -1.84 12.29 13.18
N VAL A 121 -1.39 12.55 14.40
CA VAL A 121 -1.85 13.71 15.20
C VAL A 121 -0.66 14.57 15.60
N MET A 122 -0.88 15.87 15.76
CA MET A 122 0.15 16.82 16.19
C MET A 122 0.09 17.02 17.71
N ALA A 123 1.12 16.61 18.43
CA ALA A 123 1.24 16.80 19.87
C ALA A 123 2.25 17.90 20.21
N ARG A 124 1.98 18.68 21.25
CA ARG A 124 2.81 19.79 21.71
C ARG A 124 3.63 19.47 22.95
N SER A 125 3.40 18.34 23.60
CA SER A 125 4.16 17.88 24.76
C SER A 125 4.08 16.37 24.90
N LEU A 126 4.95 15.77 25.72
CA LEU A 126 4.87 14.34 26.05
C LEU A 126 3.57 14.00 26.80
N GLN A 127 3.04 14.95 27.57
CA GLN A 127 1.72 14.83 28.18
C GLN A 127 0.62 14.68 27.12
N GLU A 128 0.62 15.49 26.07
CA GLU A 128 -0.37 15.35 24.98
C GLU A 128 -0.21 14.00 24.26
N VAL A 129 1.02 13.51 24.05
CA VAL A 129 1.27 12.17 23.49
C VAL A 129 0.58 11.09 24.34
N PHE A 130 0.74 11.15 25.66
CA PHE A 130 0.10 10.23 26.59
C PHE A 130 -1.43 10.36 26.54
N LEU A 131 -1.96 11.58 26.65
CA LEU A 131 -3.40 11.83 26.64
C LEU A 131 -4.06 11.34 25.36
N TYR A 132 -3.47 11.61 24.19
CA TYR A 132 -4.00 11.13 22.92
C TYR A 132 -3.96 9.61 22.80
N ASN A 133 -2.87 8.96 23.24
CA ASN A 133 -2.79 7.50 23.24
C ASN A 133 -3.84 6.84 24.14
N MET A 134 -4.09 7.42 25.30
CA MET A 134 -5.10 6.96 26.24
C MET A 134 -6.51 7.20 25.70
N ALA A 135 -6.79 8.41 25.23
CA ALA A 135 -8.09 8.78 24.69
C ALA A 135 -8.43 7.96 23.44
N ALA A 136 -7.49 7.70 22.53
CA ALA A 136 -7.71 6.88 21.33
C ALA A 136 -8.19 5.47 21.70
N ARG A 137 -7.54 4.83 22.68
CA ARG A 137 -7.92 3.50 23.18
C ARG A 137 -9.26 3.51 23.90
N ILE A 138 -9.47 4.47 24.81
CA ILE A 138 -10.71 4.58 25.59
C ILE A 138 -11.90 4.84 24.65
N LYS A 139 -11.80 5.86 23.79
CA LYS A 139 -12.86 6.22 22.83
C LYS A 139 -13.11 5.09 21.84
N GLY A 140 -12.06 4.53 21.25
CA GLY A 140 -12.19 3.43 20.30
C GLY A 140 -12.88 2.21 20.90
N ARG A 141 -12.51 1.83 22.13
CA ARG A 141 -13.17 0.74 22.87
C ARG A 141 -14.60 1.10 23.24
N ALA A 142 -14.86 2.33 23.69
CA ALA A 142 -16.20 2.76 24.09
C ALA A 142 -17.19 2.71 22.93
N VAL A 143 -16.75 3.09 21.71
CA VAL A 143 -17.58 2.94 20.51
C VAL A 143 -17.83 1.48 20.19
N ALA A 144 -16.80 0.63 20.28
CA ALA A 144 -16.95 -0.81 20.01
C ALA A 144 -17.86 -1.53 21.03
N LEU A 145 -17.94 -1.03 22.27
CA LEU A 145 -18.89 -1.49 23.31
C LEU A 145 -20.30 -0.91 23.14
N GLY A 146 -20.48 0.11 22.29
CA GLY A 146 -21.74 0.87 22.22
C GLY A 146 -21.97 1.82 23.41
N GLU A 147 -20.94 2.07 24.24
CA GLU A 147 -21.02 3.02 25.36
C GLU A 147 -20.84 4.48 24.91
N LEU A 148 -20.26 4.68 23.73
CA LEU A 148 -20.07 5.97 23.09
C LEU A 148 -20.63 5.92 21.67
N GLU A 149 -21.45 6.90 21.31
CA GLU A 149 -22.05 6.95 19.97
C GLU A 149 -20.97 7.21 18.90
N PRO A 150 -20.96 6.45 17.79
CA PRO A 150 -20.05 6.69 16.69
C PRO A 150 -20.38 8.03 16.01
N LEU A 151 -19.36 8.77 15.60
CA LEU A 151 -19.54 10.03 14.88
C LEU A 151 -19.87 9.77 13.41
N TRP A 152 -21.00 10.26 12.91
CA TRP A 152 -21.37 10.22 11.48
C TRP A 152 -21.21 8.82 10.85
N CYS A 153 -20.15 8.62 10.05
CA CYS A 153 -19.81 7.36 9.39
C CYS A 153 -18.53 6.69 9.94
N GLU A 154 -18.18 6.96 11.20
CA GLU A 154 -16.96 6.46 11.85
C GLU A 154 -16.83 4.93 11.76
N ASN A 155 -17.94 4.21 11.95
CA ASN A 155 -17.98 2.75 11.89
C ASN A 155 -17.70 2.22 10.48
N GLU A 156 -18.31 2.80 9.45
CA GLU A 156 -18.09 2.34 8.08
C GLU A 156 -16.66 2.64 7.59
N LEU A 157 -16.02 3.69 8.13
CA LEU A 157 -14.65 4.07 7.79
C LEU A 157 -13.59 3.26 8.53
N ALA A 158 -13.75 3.02 9.83
CA ALA A 158 -12.79 2.25 10.63
C ALA A 158 -12.81 0.75 10.29
N GLY A 159 -13.93 0.26 9.75
CA GLY A 159 -14.11 -1.15 9.42
C GLY A 159 -14.59 -1.99 10.61
N PRO A 160 -14.73 -3.31 10.42
CA PRO A 160 -15.25 -4.19 11.46
C PRO A 160 -14.31 -4.20 12.66
N THR A 161 -14.86 -3.92 13.85
CA THR A 161 -14.12 -3.99 15.12
C THR A 161 -14.52 -5.26 15.87
N SER A 162 -13.56 -5.97 16.44
CA SER A 162 -13.85 -7.07 17.36
C SER A 162 -14.55 -6.52 18.61
N SER A 163 -15.68 -7.10 19.02
CA SER A 163 -16.39 -6.66 20.23
C SER A 163 -15.52 -6.88 21.48
N PRO A 164 -15.01 -5.82 22.12
CA PRO A 164 -14.18 -5.98 23.30
C PRO A 164 -15.05 -6.41 24.50
N THR A 165 -14.44 -7.11 25.47
CA THR A 165 -15.12 -7.55 26.70
C THR A 165 -14.76 -6.72 27.93
N LEU A 166 -13.66 -5.97 27.85
CA LEU A 166 -13.14 -5.14 28.94
C LEU A 166 -13.98 -3.87 29.08
N LYS A 167 -14.43 -3.56 30.29
CA LYS A 167 -15.33 -2.44 30.59
C LYS A 167 -14.58 -1.12 30.72
N ILE A 168 -15.32 -0.02 30.60
CA ILE A 168 -14.83 1.34 30.80
C ILE A 168 -15.61 2.01 31.92
N GLU A 169 -14.91 2.70 32.81
CA GLU A 169 -15.53 3.49 33.86
C GLU A 169 -16.26 4.71 33.26
N SER A 170 -17.54 4.90 33.63
CA SER A 170 -18.40 5.96 33.09
C SER A 170 -17.86 7.37 33.29
N ALA A 171 -17.09 7.60 34.36
CA ALA A 171 -16.43 8.87 34.65
C ALA A 171 -15.48 9.31 33.52
N LEU A 172 -14.81 8.36 32.85
CA LEU A 172 -13.91 8.63 31.74
C LEU A 172 -14.65 9.07 30.47
N LEU A 173 -15.94 8.71 30.33
CA LEU A 173 -16.71 8.93 29.11
C LEU A 173 -17.54 10.22 29.13
N ARG A 174 -17.73 10.84 30.29
CA ARG A 174 -18.66 11.98 30.43
C ARG A 174 -18.36 13.12 29.46
N THR A 175 -17.10 13.54 29.39
CA THR A 175 -16.67 14.64 28.53
C THR A 175 -16.75 14.26 27.04
N TYR A 176 -16.37 13.02 26.70
CA TYR A 176 -16.43 12.53 25.32
C TYR A 176 -17.87 12.46 24.80
N LYS A 177 -18.81 12.00 25.63
CA LYS A 177 -20.24 11.97 25.28
C LYS A 177 -20.76 13.37 24.95
N LEU A 178 -20.45 14.36 25.79
CA LEU A 178 -20.86 15.74 25.58
C LEU A 178 -20.27 16.32 24.29
N ALA A 179 -18.97 16.15 24.07
CA ALA A 179 -18.30 16.68 22.88
C ALA A 179 -18.81 16.03 21.58
N ARG A 180 -19.09 14.72 21.60
CA ARG A 180 -19.66 14.04 20.44
C ARG A 180 -21.08 14.45 20.16
N GLN A 181 -21.92 14.58 21.18
CA GLN A 181 -23.28 15.11 20.99
C GLN A 181 -23.23 16.49 20.33
N ALA A 182 -22.41 17.39 20.86
CA ALA A 182 -22.24 18.71 20.27
C ALA A 182 -21.71 18.64 18.83
N ALA A 183 -20.79 17.72 18.51
CA ALA A 183 -20.30 17.54 17.15
C ALA A 183 -21.36 17.02 16.17
N MET A 184 -22.21 16.10 16.62
CA MET A 184 -23.32 15.57 15.84
C MET A 184 -24.34 16.65 15.52
N ASP A 185 -24.68 17.51 16.49
CA ASP A 185 -25.65 18.60 16.33
C ASP A 185 -25.18 19.69 15.33
N LEU A 186 -23.87 19.77 15.04
CA LEU A 186 -23.30 20.78 14.14
C LEU A 186 -23.34 20.40 12.66
N LEU A 187 -23.60 19.14 12.33
CA LEU A 187 -23.61 18.67 10.95
C LEU A 187 -25.08 18.48 10.51
N PRO A 188 -25.67 19.48 9.83
CA PRO A 188 -27.12 19.56 9.71
C PRO A 188 -27.73 18.53 8.76
N ASP A 189 -27.02 18.10 7.71
CA ASP A 189 -27.39 16.96 6.85
C ASP A 189 -26.26 16.67 5.83
N GLY A 190 -26.08 15.39 5.45
CA GLY A 190 -25.14 14.97 4.41
C GLY A 190 -23.74 14.62 4.92
N HIS A 191 -23.51 13.34 5.21
CA HIS A 191 -22.23 12.81 5.70
C HIS A 191 -21.22 12.58 4.56
N THR A 192 -20.95 13.60 3.75
CA THR A 192 -19.88 13.55 2.74
C THR A 192 -18.55 13.92 3.38
N GLY A 193 -17.44 13.40 2.85
CA GLY A 193 -16.10 13.73 3.34
C GLY A 193 -15.83 15.24 3.32
N VAL A 194 -16.29 15.94 2.28
CA VAL A 194 -16.13 17.38 2.13
C VAL A 194 -16.92 18.16 3.18
N ALA A 195 -18.19 17.81 3.42
CA ALA A 195 -19.02 18.48 4.42
C ALA A 195 -18.46 18.30 5.84
N ILE A 196 -18.02 17.08 6.16
CA ILE A 196 -17.41 16.76 7.46
C ILE A 196 -16.08 17.51 7.62
N LYS A 197 -15.20 17.51 6.61
CA LYS A 197 -13.95 18.27 6.62
C LYS A 197 -14.19 19.77 6.88
N ASN A 198 -15.12 20.39 6.17
CA ASN A 198 -15.42 21.81 6.32
C ASN A 198 -15.98 22.14 7.72
N THR A 199 -16.83 21.27 8.26
CA THR A 199 -17.40 21.42 9.61
C THR A 199 -16.32 21.27 10.68
N LEU A 200 -15.47 20.25 10.56
CA LEU A 200 -14.35 20.00 11.48
C LEU A 200 -13.35 21.15 11.49
N GLN A 201 -13.05 21.74 10.33
CA GLN A 201 -12.12 22.88 10.23
C GLN A 201 -12.75 24.16 10.79
N SER A 202 -14.01 24.46 10.48
CA SER A 202 -14.68 25.68 10.96
C SER A 202 -15.00 25.66 12.46
N ARG A 203 -15.22 24.48 13.04
CA ARG A 203 -15.61 24.30 14.45
C ARG A 203 -14.50 23.75 15.34
N GLN A 204 -13.28 23.59 14.82
CA GLN A 204 -12.15 22.98 15.53
C GLN A 204 -11.93 23.57 16.93
N LYS A 205 -11.85 24.90 17.04
CA LYS A 205 -11.59 25.58 18.33
C LYS A 205 -12.66 25.28 19.38
N MET A 206 -13.93 25.24 18.98
CA MET A 206 -15.03 24.97 19.89
C MET A 206 -15.02 23.50 20.31
N LEU A 207 -14.86 22.57 19.38
CA LEU A 207 -14.80 21.15 19.70
C LEU A 207 -13.61 20.80 20.61
N SER A 208 -12.44 21.39 20.36
CA SER A 208 -11.26 21.27 21.23
C SER A 208 -11.45 21.89 22.62
N SER A 209 -12.40 22.82 22.79
CA SER A 209 -12.73 23.39 24.11
C SER A 209 -13.65 22.48 24.93
N LEU A 210 -14.46 21.65 24.27
CA LEU A 210 -15.32 20.66 24.91
C LEU A 210 -14.54 19.39 25.27
N ASP A 211 -13.66 18.97 24.36
CA ASP A 211 -12.80 17.81 24.53
C ASP A 211 -11.37 18.14 24.11
N LYS A 212 -10.48 18.18 25.09
CA LYS A 212 -9.04 18.41 24.88
C LYS A 212 -8.41 17.37 23.94
N ASP A 213 -9.01 16.18 23.86
CA ASP A 213 -8.53 15.05 23.07
C ASP A 213 -9.28 14.93 21.73
N TRP A 214 -10.05 15.95 21.33
CA TRP A 214 -10.77 16.03 20.05
C TRP A 214 -9.85 15.95 18.82
N GLY A 215 -8.56 16.23 19.02
CA GLY A 215 -7.55 16.10 17.97
C GLY A 215 -7.56 14.73 17.29
N ILE A 216 -7.91 13.67 18.01
CA ILE A 216 -7.94 12.30 17.50
C ILE A 216 -9.00 12.16 16.39
N GLU A 217 -10.27 12.43 16.71
CA GLU A 217 -11.36 12.31 15.75
C GLU A 217 -11.19 13.30 14.59
N HIS A 218 -10.72 14.52 14.88
CA HIS A 218 -10.42 15.51 13.85
C HIS A 218 -9.44 14.97 12.81
N HIS A 219 -8.28 14.43 13.24
CA HIS A 219 -7.28 13.90 12.31
C HIS A 219 -7.71 12.58 11.67
N PHE A 220 -8.50 11.75 12.36
CA PHE A 220 -9.09 10.55 11.77
C PHE A 220 -9.93 10.90 10.54
N PHE A 221 -10.91 11.79 10.69
CA PHE A 221 -11.77 12.16 9.57
C PHE A 221 -11.00 12.94 8.49
N LEU A 222 -10.13 13.88 8.85
CA LEU A 222 -9.31 14.57 7.85
C LEU A 222 -8.38 13.63 7.08
N GLY A 223 -7.79 12.65 7.77
CA GLY A 223 -6.97 11.61 7.18
C GLY A 223 -7.77 10.73 6.22
N MET A 224 -9.00 10.37 6.59
CA MET A 224 -9.91 9.58 5.74
C MET A 224 -10.38 10.33 4.50
N VAL A 225 -10.48 11.66 4.53
CA VAL A 225 -10.72 12.44 3.29
C VAL A 225 -9.47 12.47 2.39
N GLY A 226 -8.29 12.46 3.01
CA GLY A 226 -7.00 12.52 2.31
C GLY A 226 -6.36 11.15 2.06
N GLU A 227 -5.03 11.12 2.20
CA GLU A 227 -4.18 9.99 1.80
C GLU A 227 -4.56 8.66 2.47
N MET A 228 -5.05 8.68 3.72
CA MET A 228 -5.37 7.44 4.43
C MET A 228 -6.61 6.77 3.84
N GLY A 229 -7.65 7.54 3.55
CA GLY A 229 -8.84 7.01 2.89
C GLY A 229 -8.55 6.54 1.48
N GLU A 230 -7.70 7.28 0.73
CA GLU A 230 -7.25 6.83 -0.58
C GLU A 230 -6.51 5.49 -0.52
N ALA A 231 -5.57 5.35 0.41
CA ALA A 231 -4.83 4.10 0.59
C ALA A 231 -5.78 2.95 0.98
N ALA A 232 -6.74 3.20 1.87
CA ALA A 232 -7.74 2.23 2.27
C ALA A 232 -8.65 1.80 1.10
N LEU A 233 -9.11 2.75 0.28
CA LEU A 233 -9.94 2.46 -0.89
C LEU A 233 -9.15 1.67 -1.94
N ARG A 234 -7.92 2.10 -2.25
CA ARG A 234 -7.04 1.38 -3.19
C ARG A 234 -6.78 -0.05 -2.72
N LYS A 235 -6.53 -0.25 -1.42
CA LYS A 235 -6.39 -1.58 -0.84
C LYS A 235 -7.65 -2.41 -1.06
N LYS A 236 -8.84 -1.89 -0.73
CA LYS A 236 -10.12 -2.60 -0.94
C LYS A 236 -10.40 -2.91 -2.42
N ILE A 237 -9.99 -2.04 -3.34
CA ILE A 237 -10.08 -2.31 -4.79
C ILE A 237 -9.20 -3.51 -5.14
N LEU A 238 -7.94 -3.54 -4.69
CA LEU A 238 -7.04 -4.67 -4.96
C LEU A 238 -7.53 -5.95 -4.30
N ASP A 239 -8.09 -5.85 -3.09
CA ASP A 239 -8.76 -6.93 -2.38
C ASP A 239 -10.10 -7.32 -3.02
N ALA A 240 -10.58 -6.66 -4.06
CA ALA A 240 -11.73 -7.09 -4.87
C ALA A 240 -11.28 -7.83 -6.15
N LEU A 241 -10.00 -7.76 -6.50
CA LEU A 241 -9.43 -8.35 -7.72
C LEU A 241 -8.73 -9.69 -7.42
N PRO A 242 -8.52 -10.55 -8.45
CA PRO A 242 -7.74 -11.77 -8.28
C PRO A 242 -6.26 -11.49 -8.02
N GLY A 243 -5.58 -12.44 -7.40
CA GLY A 243 -4.16 -12.40 -7.07
C GLY A 243 -3.48 -13.74 -7.30
N SER A 244 -2.17 -13.80 -7.05
CA SER A 244 -1.40 -15.04 -7.12
C SER A 244 -1.86 -16.10 -6.11
N ASP A 245 -2.37 -15.66 -4.98
CA ASP A 245 -2.82 -16.44 -3.84
C ASP A 245 -4.35 -16.57 -3.76
N ARG A 246 -5.09 -15.79 -4.55
CA ARG A 246 -6.54 -15.69 -4.47
C ARG A 246 -7.19 -15.69 -5.85
N SER A 247 -7.91 -16.77 -6.16
CA SER A 247 -8.78 -16.81 -7.33
C SER A 247 -10.11 -16.12 -7.03
N VAL A 248 -10.55 -15.25 -7.92
CA VAL A 248 -11.81 -14.50 -7.83
C VAL A 248 -12.42 -14.48 -9.22
N THR A 249 -13.71 -14.76 -9.35
CA THR A 249 -14.37 -14.68 -10.65
C THR A 249 -14.61 -13.22 -11.04
N VAL A 250 -14.79 -12.96 -12.34
CA VAL A 250 -15.08 -11.61 -12.83
C VAL A 250 -16.41 -11.08 -12.24
N ASP A 251 -17.39 -11.96 -12.04
CA ASP A 251 -18.68 -11.61 -11.46
C ASP A 251 -18.55 -11.23 -9.97
N ASP A 252 -17.80 -12.01 -9.20
CA ASP A 252 -17.55 -11.70 -7.78
C ASP A 252 -16.79 -10.38 -7.63
N SER A 253 -15.76 -10.15 -8.45
CA SER A 253 -15.04 -8.88 -8.47
C SER A 253 -15.95 -7.71 -8.84
N SER A 254 -16.83 -7.89 -9.84
CA SER A 254 -17.79 -6.86 -10.24
C SER A 254 -18.79 -6.55 -9.12
N ALA A 255 -19.26 -7.57 -8.39
CA ALA A 255 -20.18 -7.41 -7.27
C ALA A 255 -19.49 -6.70 -6.09
N ALA A 256 -18.28 -7.12 -5.73
CA ALA A 256 -17.48 -6.52 -4.65
C ALA A 256 -17.16 -5.04 -4.93
N LEU A 257 -16.86 -4.69 -6.20
CA LEU A 257 -16.66 -3.29 -6.58
C LEU A 257 -17.97 -2.49 -6.49
N ALA A 258 -19.11 -3.05 -6.91
CA ALA A 258 -20.40 -2.37 -6.78
C ALA A 258 -20.78 -2.11 -5.30
N GLU A 259 -20.51 -3.08 -4.41
CA GLU A 259 -20.67 -2.89 -2.97
C GLU A 259 -19.75 -1.78 -2.44
N LEU A 260 -18.48 -1.77 -2.87
CA LEU A 260 -17.50 -0.76 -2.47
C LEU A 260 -17.91 0.65 -2.92
N GLU A 261 -18.47 0.81 -4.13
CA GLU A 261 -19.01 2.07 -4.63
C GLU A 261 -20.17 2.60 -3.76
N SER A 262 -20.99 1.71 -3.23
CA SER A 262 -22.09 2.06 -2.31
C SER A 262 -21.63 2.37 -0.88
N SER A 263 -20.36 2.10 -0.56
CA SER A 263 -19.83 2.27 0.79
C SER A 263 -19.57 3.74 1.14
N LYS A 264 -19.59 4.04 2.44
CA LYS A 264 -19.20 5.37 2.93
C LYS A 264 -17.77 5.74 2.56
N LEU A 265 -16.84 4.78 2.59
CA LEU A 265 -15.45 5.02 2.22
C LEU A 265 -15.33 5.62 0.81
N TYR A 266 -16.07 5.10 -0.17
CA TYR A 266 -16.08 5.66 -1.53
C TYR A 266 -16.57 7.11 -1.55
N SER A 267 -17.66 7.42 -0.85
CA SER A 267 -18.20 8.79 -0.76
C SER A 267 -17.34 9.76 0.06
N PHE A 268 -16.40 9.24 0.84
CA PHE A 268 -15.61 10.02 1.79
C PHE A 268 -14.25 10.44 1.23
N VAL A 269 -13.64 9.61 0.38
CA VAL A 269 -12.39 9.94 -0.31
C VAL A 269 -12.57 11.05 -1.34
N ASP A 270 -11.46 11.67 -1.73
CA ASP A 270 -11.45 12.72 -2.74
C ASP A 270 -11.85 12.22 -4.15
N VAL A 271 -12.32 13.15 -4.99
CA VAL A 271 -12.84 12.90 -6.34
C VAL A 271 -11.80 12.23 -7.25
N GLY A 272 -10.52 12.55 -7.07
CA GLY A 272 -9.43 11.91 -7.81
C GLY A 272 -9.39 10.39 -7.58
N CYS A 273 -9.58 9.95 -6.34
CA CYS A 273 -9.61 8.54 -5.98
C CYS A 273 -10.89 7.85 -6.49
N GLN A 274 -12.03 8.54 -6.41
CA GLN A 274 -13.30 8.05 -6.97
C GLN A 274 -13.21 7.83 -8.48
N THR A 275 -12.53 8.74 -9.20
CA THR A 275 -12.28 8.61 -10.64
C THR A 275 -11.42 7.40 -10.96
N ALA A 276 -10.35 7.17 -10.18
CA ALA A 276 -9.51 5.99 -10.33
C ALA A 276 -10.31 4.70 -10.08
N PHE A 277 -11.15 4.66 -9.03
CA PHE A 277 -12.07 3.55 -8.76
C PHE A 277 -13.00 3.28 -9.95
N SER A 278 -13.68 4.32 -10.47
CA SER A 278 -14.60 4.17 -11.61
C SER A 278 -13.89 3.61 -12.83
N LYS A 279 -12.61 3.99 -13.05
CA LYS A 279 -11.81 3.40 -14.12
C LYS A 279 -11.56 1.91 -13.91
N VAL A 280 -11.23 1.47 -12.69
CA VAL A 280 -11.06 0.04 -12.40
C VAL A 280 -12.35 -0.73 -12.64
N LYS A 281 -13.48 -0.19 -12.18
CA LYS A 281 -14.81 -0.78 -12.40
C LYS A 281 -15.14 -0.90 -13.90
N GLU A 282 -14.82 0.10 -14.72
CA GLU A 282 -14.96 0.05 -16.19
C GLU A 282 -14.09 -1.05 -16.83
N LEU A 283 -12.86 -1.23 -16.36
CA LEU A 283 -11.95 -2.27 -16.87
C LEU A 283 -12.48 -3.68 -16.54
N VAL A 284 -12.94 -3.91 -15.31
CA VAL A 284 -13.59 -5.18 -14.91
C VAL A 284 -14.88 -5.40 -15.72
N GLY A 285 -15.69 -4.36 -15.88
CA GLY A 285 -16.91 -4.40 -16.71
C GLY A 285 -16.61 -4.75 -18.18
N SER A 286 -15.51 -4.25 -18.73
CA SER A 286 -15.08 -4.60 -20.09
C SER A 286 -14.77 -6.10 -20.20
N ILE A 287 -14.03 -6.66 -19.25
CA ILE A 287 -13.73 -8.11 -19.21
C ILE A 287 -15.03 -8.93 -19.06
N LYS A 288 -15.94 -8.49 -18.17
CA LYS A 288 -17.25 -9.13 -17.98
C LYS A 288 -18.07 -9.19 -19.27
N LEU A 289 -18.01 -8.13 -20.07
CA LEU A 289 -18.67 -8.03 -21.38
C LEU A 289 -17.87 -8.70 -22.51
N GLN A 290 -16.84 -9.48 -22.19
CA GLN A 290 -15.95 -10.13 -23.16
C GLN A 290 -15.32 -9.13 -24.14
N ARG A 291 -14.91 -7.96 -23.63
CA ARG A 291 -14.21 -6.89 -24.37
C ARG A 291 -12.84 -6.63 -23.79
N GLN A 292 -11.90 -6.27 -24.67
CA GLN A 292 -10.55 -5.90 -24.26
C GLN A 292 -10.57 -4.63 -23.38
N PRO A 293 -10.00 -4.67 -22.16
CA PRO A 293 -9.89 -3.49 -21.32
C PRO A 293 -8.91 -2.46 -21.92
N ARG A 294 -9.30 -1.17 -21.90
CA ARG A 294 -8.48 -0.05 -22.41
C ARG A 294 -7.78 0.70 -21.28
N PHE A 295 -6.48 0.47 -21.16
CA PHE A 295 -5.63 1.14 -20.18
C PHE A 295 -5.16 2.52 -20.67
N PRO A 296 -5.12 3.55 -19.80
CA PRO A 296 -4.55 4.84 -20.16
C PRO A 296 -3.03 4.72 -20.38
N SER A 297 -2.48 5.60 -21.22
CA SER A 297 -1.04 5.72 -21.43
C SER A 297 -0.63 7.18 -21.21
N PRO A 298 0.19 7.49 -20.18
CA PRO A 298 0.83 6.58 -19.23
C PRO A 298 -0.14 6.01 -18.16
N CYS A 299 0.15 4.81 -17.66
CA CYS A 299 -0.53 4.26 -16.47
C CYS A 299 0.07 4.87 -15.21
N SER A 300 -0.78 5.19 -14.21
CA SER A 300 -0.30 5.44 -12.85
C SER A 300 0.22 4.14 -12.22
N ASP A 301 1.02 4.26 -11.15
CA ASP A 301 1.52 3.10 -10.40
C ASP A 301 0.37 2.19 -9.93
N PHE A 302 -0.68 2.79 -9.38
CA PHE A 302 -1.88 2.06 -8.96
C PHE A 302 -2.56 1.31 -10.13
N LEU A 303 -2.76 1.97 -11.27
CA LEU A 303 -3.36 1.30 -12.44
C LEU A 303 -2.45 0.23 -13.05
N SER A 304 -1.14 0.34 -12.88
CA SER A 304 -0.19 -0.69 -13.28
C SER A 304 -0.35 -1.94 -12.41
N THR A 305 -0.49 -1.78 -11.09
CA THR A 305 -0.83 -2.89 -10.18
C THR A 305 -2.21 -3.48 -10.49
N VAL A 306 -3.22 -2.65 -10.78
CA VAL A 306 -4.54 -3.14 -11.21
C VAL A 306 -4.41 -3.95 -12.49
N LYS A 307 -3.68 -3.46 -13.50
CA LYS A 307 -3.45 -4.16 -14.76
C LYS A 307 -2.83 -5.53 -14.52
N GLU A 308 -1.83 -5.63 -13.64
CA GLU A 308 -1.26 -6.91 -13.23
C GLU A 308 -2.32 -7.83 -12.61
N ARG A 309 -3.11 -7.33 -11.65
CA ARG A 309 -4.19 -8.09 -11.01
C ARG A 309 -5.23 -8.58 -12.00
N LEU A 310 -5.68 -7.74 -12.95
CA LEU A 310 -6.62 -8.13 -14.00
C LEU A 310 -6.10 -9.25 -14.90
N SER A 311 -4.78 -9.44 -15.01
CA SER A 311 -4.23 -10.56 -15.78
C SER A 311 -4.60 -11.92 -15.19
N TYR A 312 -4.79 -12.02 -13.87
CA TYR A 312 -5.13 -13.27 -13.20
C TYR A 312 -6.55 -13.78 -13.50
N PHE A 313 -7.40 -12.98 -14.14
CA PHE A 313 -8.67 -13.48 -14.69
C PHE A 313 -8.48 -14.43 -15.88
N CYS A 314 -7.34 -14.36 -16.57
CA CYS A 314 -7.01 -15.34 -17.59
C CYS A 314 -6.33 -16.54 -16.93
N ASN A 315 -7.05 -17.66 -16.83
CA ASN A 315 -6.54 -18.92 -16.34
C ASN A 315 -6.56 -20.00 -17.44
N TYR A 316 -5.69 -20.99 -17.31
CA TYR A 316 -5.65 -22.18 -18.15
C TYR A 316 -5.39 -23.38 -17.25
N GLU A 317 -6.31 -24.32 -17.25
CA GLU A 317 -6.21 -25.57 -16.49
C GLU A 317 -5.79 -26.69 -17.45
N GLU A 318 -4.66 -27.34 -17.18
CA GLU A 318 -4.26 -28.52 -17.94
C GLU A 318 -5.11 -29.72 -17.53
N THR A 319 -5.65 -30.44 -18.50
CA THR A 319 -6.42 -31.66 -18.25
C THR A 319 -5.50 -32.72 -17.64
N ALA A 320 -5.63 -32.93 -16.33
CA ALA A 320 -4.80 -33.82 -15.55
C ALA A 320 -5.01 -35.29 -15.94
N GLY A 321 -3.98 -35.91 -16.49
CA GLY A 321 -3.77 -37.35 -16.32
C GLY A 321 -3.30 -37.60 -14.88
N THR A 322 -4.20 -38.04 -14.01
CA THR A 322 -3.96 -38.60 -12.66
C THR A 322 -3.33 -37.72 -11.56
N ASP A 323 -2.64 -36.61 -11.85
CA ASP A 323 -2.09 -35.68 -10.83
C ASP A 323 -2.70 -34.27 -10.92
N LYS A 324 -2.78 -33.54 -9.79
CA LYS A 324 -3.40 -32.19 -9.69
C LYS A 324 -3.10 -31.32 -10.92
N ALA A 325 -4.15 -30.90 -11.62
CA ALA A 325 -4.06 -30.02 -12.80
C ALA A 325 -3.24 -28.77 -12.49
N ALA A 326 -2.18 -28.54 -13.25
CA ALA A 326 -1.38 -27.33 -13.15
C ALA A 326 -2.18 -26.15 -13.71
N VAL A 327 -2.52 -25.19 -12.84
CA VAL A 327 -3.21 -23.95 -13.25
C VAL A 327 -2.17 -22.91 -13.63
N SER A 328 -2.25 -22.40 -14.86
CA SER A 328 -1.46 -21.26 -15.31
C SER A 328 -2.32 -20.01 -15.34
N ASN A 329 -1.75 -18.85 -15.01
CA ASN A 329 -2.46 -17.57 -14.94
C ASN A 329 -1.83 -16.50 -15.84
N GLY A 330 -2.60 -15.47 -16.18
CA GLY A 330 -2.14 -14.29 -16.90
C GLY A 330 -1.54 -14.63 -18.26
N ARG A 331 -0.34 -14.08 -18.52
CA ARG A 331 0.32 -14.25 -19.81
C ARG A 331 0.65 -15.73 -20.11
N ALA A 332 1.00 -16.51 -19.10
CA ALA A 332 1.28 -17.93 -19.29
C ALA A 332 0.02 -18.69 -19.73
N ALA A 333 -1.13 -18.37 -19.13
CA ALA A 333 -2.43 -18.89 -19.55
C ALA A 333 -2.76 -18.50 -21.00
N CYS A 334 -2.59 -17.22 -21.37
CA CYS A 334 -2.82 -16.75 -22.74
C CYS A 334 -1.96 -17.51 -23.76
N LYS A 335 -0.70 -17.80 -23.45
CA LYS A 335 0.17 -18.58 -24.33
C LYS A 335 -0.32 -20.01 -24.49
N LYS A 336 -0.77 -20.65 -23.41
CA LYS A 336 -1.30 -22.02 -23.45
C LYS A 336 -2.61 -22.09 -24.23
N HIS A 337 -3.52 -21.14 -24.03
CA HIS A 337 -4.73 -20.99 -24.85
C HIS A 337 -4.36 -20.88 -26.34
N LEU A 338 -3.43 -19.99 -26.70
CA LEU A 338 -3.01 -19.81 -28.09
C LEU A 338 -2.41 -21.10 -28.69
N GLN A 339 -1.54 -21.79 -27.94
CA GLN A 339 -0.94 -23.06 -28.36
C GLN A 339 -1.98 -24.17 -28.51
N ALA A 340 -2.93 -24.28 -27.58
CA ALA A 340 -4.01 -25.25 -27.66
C ALA A 340 -4.86 -25.02 -28.92
N MET A 341 -5.14 -23.77 -29.27
CA MET A 341 -5.83 -23.44 -30.53
C MET A 341 -5.02 -23.80 -31.77
N GLU A 342 -3.71 -23.51 -31.78
CA GLU A 342 -2.81 -23.89 -32.88
C GLU A 342 -2.78 -25.42 -33.08
N VAL A 343 -2.78 -26.21 -32.00
CA VAL A 343 -2.83 -27.68 -32.04
C VAL A 343 -4.16 -28.17 -32.61
N ARG A 344 -5.29 -27.62 -32.15
CA ARG A 344 -6.64 -27.97 -32.66
C ARG A 344 -6.79 -27.64 -34.14
N MET A 345 -6.24 -26.51 -34.60
CA MET A 345 -6.20 -26.18 -36.02
C MET A 345 -5.37 -27.17 -36.83
N ALA A 346 -4.20 -27.58 -36.33
CA ALA A 346 -3.36 -28.58 -37.00
C ALA A 346 -4.04 -29.96 -37.07
N ALA A 347 -4.93 -30.26 -36.12
CA ALA A 347 -5.78 -31.46 -36.12
C ALA A 347 -7.04 -31.33 -36.98
N ASN A 348 -7.23 -30.23 -37.72
CA ASN A 348 -8.44 -29.93 -38.50
C ASN A 348 -9.74 -29.92 -37.67
N GLU A 349 -9.65 -29.62 -36.37
CA GLU A 349 -10.84 -29.43 -35.56
C GLU A 349 -11.53 -28.11 -35.90
N THR A 350 -12.85 -28.08 -35.81
CA THR A 350 -13.62 -26.86 -36.00
C THR A 350 -13.45 -25.95 -34.77
N LEU A 351 -12.91 -24.75 -35.00
CA LEU A 351 -12.86 -23.69 -34.00
C LEU A 351 -14.06 -22.75 -34.15
N SER A 352 -14.61 -22.33 -33.02
CA SER A 352 -15.69 -21.35 -32.93
C SER A 352 -15.15 -19.99 -32.47
N LEU A 353 -15.98 -18.94 -32.61
CA LEU A 353 -15.64 -17.62 -32.07
C LEU A 353 -15.52 -17.63 -30.54
N ALA A 354 -16.24 -18.54 -29.87
CA ALA A 354 -16.14 -18.71 -28.42
C ALA A 354 -14.73 -19.14 -27.99
N ASP A 355 -14.06 -19.97 -28.81
CA ASP A 355 -12.70 -20.46 -28.54
C ASP A 355 -11.66 -19.32 -28.54
N VAL A 356 -11.82 -18.30 -29.39
CA VAL A 356 -10.90 -17.14 -29.44
C VAL A 356 -11.26 -16.02 -28.47
N THR A 357 -12.48 -16.03 -27.91
CA THR A 357 -13.01 -14.90 -27.14
C THR A 357 -12.12 -14.53 -25.95
N THR A 358 -11.68 -15.52 -25.18
CA THR A 358 -10.75 -15.32 -24.06
C THR A 358 -9.44 -14.66 -24.52
N LEU A 359 -8.85 -15.14 -25.61
CA LEU A 359 -7.61 -14.57 -26.15
C LEU A 359 -7.81 -13.14 -26.69
N GLN A 360 -8.97 -12.82 -27.26
CA GLN A 360 -9.27 -11.47 -27.72
C GLN A 360 -9.35 -10.48 -26.55
N VAL A 361 -10.05 -10.86 -25.47
CA VAL A 361 -10.15 -10.06 -24.24
C VAL A 361 -8.77 -9.80 -23.62
N PHE A 362 -7.93 -10.83 -23.57
CA PHE A 362 -6.62 -10.78 -22.92
C PHE A 362 -5.45 -10.56 -23.89
N SER A 363 -5.71 -10.16 -25.13
CA SER A 363 -4.69 -9.94 -26.17
C SER A 363 -3.62 -8.91 -25.78
N TRP A 364 -3.91 -8.03 -24.83
CA TRP A 364 -2.95 -7.07 -24.26
C TRP A 364 -1.84 -7.73 -23.42
N LEU A 365 -1.97 -9.01 -23.04
CA LEU A 365 -0.93 -9.83 -22.42
C LEU A 365 0.01 -10.48 -23.44
N LEU A 366 -0.39 -10.52 -24.71
CA LEU A 366 0.37 -11.12 -25.80
C LEU A 366 1.38 -10.13 -26.37
N GLN A 367 2.50 -10.64 -26.88
CA GLN A 367 3.44 -9.88 -27.70
C GLN A 367 2.84 -9.56 -29.08
N PRO A 368 3.38 -8.55 -29.79
CA PRO A 368 2.88 -8.18 -31.13
C PRO A 368 2.81 -9.37 -32.12
N ALA A 369 3.80 -10.26 -32.11
CA ALA A 369 3.81 -11.45 -32.97
C ALA A 369 2.74 -12.50 -32.58
N GLU A 370 2.40 -12.59 -31.30
CA GLU A 370 1.33 -13.45 -30.79
C GLU A 370 -0.05 -12.86 -31.14
N GLN A 371 -0.20 -11.53 -31.06
CA GLN A 371 -1.42 -10.82 -31.48
C GLN A 371 -1.70 -10.96 -32.98
N GLN A 372 -0.66 -10.89 -33.82
CA GLN A 372 -0.79 -11.13 -35.27
C GLN A 372 -1.28 -12.55 -35.56
N ARG A 373 -0.77 -13.55 -34.84
CA ARG A 373 -1.24 -14.94 -34.96
C ARG A 373 -2.70 -15.08 -34.56
N LEU A 374 -3.10 -14.53 -33.41
CA LEU A 374 -4.50 -14.53 -32.98
C LEU A 374 -5.44 -13.87 -34.01
N THR A 375 -4.98 -12.78 -34.65
CA THR A 375 -5.73 -12.10 -35.72
C THR A 375 -5.93 -13.03 -36.92
N ALA A 376 -4.88 -13.71 -37.36
CA ALA A 376 -4.96 -14.67 -38.46
C ALA A 376 -5.93 -15.82 -38.15
N ILE A 377 -5.89 -16.37 -36.93
CA ILE A 377 -6.82 -17.41 -36.48
C ILE A 377 -8.27 -16.90 -36.51
N THR A 378 -8.50 -15.69 -35.99
CA THR A 378 -9.83 -15.06 -35.98
C THR A 378 -10.37 -14.88 -37.41
N ASP A 379 -9.53 -14.41 -38.35
CA ASP A 379 -9.93 -14.22 -39.74
C ASP A 379 -10.38 -15.51 -40.43
N ILE A 380 -9.73 -16.64 -40.10
CA ILE A 380 -10.08 -17.95 -40.66
C ILE A 380 -11.45 -18.41 -40.15
N ILE A 381 -11.67 -18.28 -38.84
CA ILE A 381 -12.96 -18.60 -38.19
C ILE A 381 -14.07 -17.74 -38.84
N MET A 382 -13.83 -16.45 -39.03
CA MET A 382 -14.81 -15.53 -39.63
C MET A 382 -15.10 -15.83 -41.11
N LYS A 383 -14.13 -16.35 -41.87
CA LYS A 383 -14.31 -16.72 -43.28
C LYS A 383 -14.96 -18.10 -43.47
N GLY A 384 -15.15 -18.88 -42.39
CA GLY A 384 -15.75 -20.21 -42.46
C GLY A 384 -14.92 -21.23 -43.26
N VAL A 385 -13.60 -21.00 -43.39
CA VAL A 385 -12.71 -21.86 -44.18
C VAL A 385 -12.21 -23.00 -43.30
N VAL A 386 -12.46 -24.24 -43.71
CA VAL A 386 -11.86 -25.43 -43.08
C VAL A 386 -10.34 -25.38 -43.32
N CYS A 387 -9.56 -25.51 -42.24
CA CYS A 387 -8.12 -25.22 -42.17
C CYS A 387 -7.20 -26.19 -42.97
N GLU A 388 -7.32 -26.31 -44.28
CA GLU A 388 -6.33 -27.08 -45.07
C GLU A 388 -5.02 -26.30 -45.32
N ALA A 389 -4.99 -24.98 -45.13
CA ALA A 389 -3.94 -24.13 -45.71
C ALA A 389 -2.82 -23.60 -44.76
N LEU A 390 -2.87 -23.84 -43.44
CA LEU A 390 -1.93 -23.16 -42.51
C LEU A 390 -0.69 -23.94 -42.08
N VAL A 391 -0.61 -25.24 -42.38
CA VAL A 391 0.58 -26.05 -42.02
C VAL A 391 1.83 -25.60 -42.80
N ALA A 392 1.68 -24.85 -43.90
CA ALA A 392 2.82 -24.44 -44.74
C ALA A 392 3.53 -23.14 -44.30
N THR A 393 2.98 -22.32 -43.39
CA THR A 393 3.54 -20.98 -43.08
C THR A 393 4.14 -20.80 -41.69
N VAL A 394 3.97 -21.75 -40.76
CA VAL A 394 4.48 -21.65 -39.37
C VAL A 394 5.77 -22.46 -39.12
N ALA A 395 6.24 -23.23 -40.10
CA ALA A 395 7.56 -23.87 -39.97
C ALA A 395 8.65 -22.78 -39.93
N PRO A 396 9.52 -22.74 -38.90
CA PRO A 396 10.68 -21.86 -38.93
C PRO A 396 11.48 -22.24 -40.17
N LYS A 397 11.76 -21.26 -41.03
CA LYS A 397 12.74 -21.42 -42.11
C LYS A 397 14.06 -21.82 -41.43
N THR A 398 14.33 -23.11 -41.34
CA THR A 398 15.67 -23.63 -41.10
C THR A 398 16.51 -23.05 -42.20
N SER A 399 17.39 -22.11 -41.82
CA SER A 399 18.28 -21.41 -42.73
C SER A 399 19.28 -22.42 -43.30
N GLY A 400 18.89 -23.10 -44.37
CA GLY A 400 19.79 -23.75 -45.32
C GLY A 400 20.57 -22.69 -46.09
N ALA A 401 21.40 -21.93 -45.39
CA ALA A 401 22.31 -20.93 -45.96
C ALA A 401 23.46 -20.61 -45.01
N LYS A 402 24.08 -21.62 -44.39
CA LYS A 402 25.33 -21.45 -43.61
C LYS A 402 26.30 -22.64 -43.70
N ALA A 403 26.23 -23.42 -44.79
CA ALA A 403 27.16 -24.53 -45.04
C ALA A 403 28.21 -24.25 -46.13
N LYS A 404 28.32 -23.01 -46.65
CA LYS A 404 29.30 -22.66 -47.70
C LYS A 404 30.28 -21.54 -47.34
N LYS A 405 30.37 -21.14 -46.06
CA LYS A 405 31.31 -20.10 -45.59
C LYS A 405 32.16 -20.53 -44.39
N LEU A 406 32.44 -21.83 -44.28
CA LEU A 406 33.32 -22.40 -43.24
C LEU A 406 34.53 -23.17 -43.83
N ALA A 407 34.83 -22.96 -45.11
CA ALA A 407 36.01 -23.52 -45.78
C ALA A 407 37.12 -22.47 -46.02
N ASP A 408 36.80 -21.17 -46.06
CA ASP A 408 37.78 -20.13 -46.43
C ASP A 408 38.40 -19.38 -45.25
N ASP A 409 37.85 -19.45 -44.02
CA ASP A 409 38.42 -18.73 -42.86
C ASP A 409 39.46 -19.53 -42.07
N LYS A 410 39.72 -20.80 -42.42
CA LYS A 410 40.82 -21.59 -41.81
C LYS A 410 42.21 -21.32 -42.40
N ASN A 411 42.32 -20.49 -43.43
CA ASN A 411 43.59 -20.19 -44.10
C ASN A 411 44.20 -18.81 -43.77
N ILE A 412 43.57 -18.01 -42.89
CA ILE A 412 44.04 -16.65 -42.55
C ILE A 412 44.60 -16.56 -41.10
N LEU A 413 44.47 -17.61 -40.28
CA LEU A 413 45.01 -17.65 -38.90
C LEU A 413 46.31 -18.44 -38.70
N LYS A 414 47.10 -18.66 -39.77
CA LYS A 414 48.46 -19.25 -39.68
C LYS A 414 49.61 -18.31 -40.07
N LYS A 415 49.36 -17.00 -40.21
CA LYS A 415 50.40 -16.04 -40.64
C LYS A 415 50.63 -14.81 -39.75
N LYS A 416 50.13 -14.79 -38.52
CA LYS A 416 50.48 -13.74 -37.53
C LYS A 416 50.79 -14.35 -36.17
N GLN A 417 51.91 -15.05 -36.10
CA GLN A 417 52.61 -15.38 -34.86
C GLN A 417 54.11 -15.29 -35.12
N THR A 418 54.60 -14.07 -35.24
CA THR A 418 55.99 -13.69 -34.98
C THR A 418 55.99 -12.22 -34.54
N SER A 419 56.83 -11.91 -33.55
CA SER A 419 57.07 -10.58 -32.95
C SER A 419 55.95 -10.04 -32.06
N SER A 420 56.18 -9.60 -30.83
CA SER A 420 57.37 -9.46 -29.99
C SER A 420 56.88 -9.00 -28.61
N TYR A 421 57.43 -9.51 -27.52
CA TYR A 421 57.63 -8.74 -26.28
C TYR A 421 58.72 -9.41 -25.44
N PHE A 422 59.91 -8.82 -25.48
CA PHE A 422 60.84 -8.72 -24.37
C PHE A 422 61.18 -7.24 -24.26
N ASP A 423 61.23 -6.78 -23.00
CA ASP A 423 61.44 -5.43 -22.45
C ASP A 423 60.26 -4.44 -22.48
#